data_AF-A0A023GE09-F1
#
_entry.id   AF-A0A023GE09-F1
#
_cell.length_a   1.000
_cell.length_b   1.000
_cell.length_c   1.000
_cell.angle_alpha   90.00
_cell.angle_beta   90.00
_cell.angle_gamma   90.00
#
_symmetry.space_group_name_H-M   'P 1'
#
loop_
_entity.id
_entity.type
_entity.pdbx_description
1 polymer ?
#
loop_
_entity_poly.entity_id
_entity_poly.type
_entity_poly.pdbx_seq_one_letter_code
_entity_poly.pdbx_strand_id
1 'polypeptide(L)'
;VNHSVDAEDADEFAANQDNAPEPGEMKSKPNFTVEIERGGKKLFFSCTFSEGGEPEGQPENYDSFGVAEFAMYEGEWTDEVYTVSGDIMDGYLYDLLMNMLEERGISSEFGYNLVNFCTVYEHSLYIGLLEKLKAFVSKK
;
A
#
# COMPACT_ATOMS: atom_id res chain seq x y z
N VAL A 1 -6.16 -9.62 -5.54
CA VAL A 1 -6.10 -9.18 -4.13
C VAL A 1 -5.31 -10.25 -3.38
N ASN A 2 -3.99 -10.15 -3.39
CA ASN A 2 -3.08 -11.09 -2.72
C ASN A 2 -1.89 -10.31 -2.16
N HIS A 3 -1.74 -10.41 -0.84
CA HIS A 3 -0.59 -10.20 0.07
C HIS A 3 0.47 -9.12 -0.19
N SER A 4 0.55 -8.16 0.73
CA SER A 4 1.65 -8.09 1.71
C SER A 4 1.06 -7.53 3.01
N VAL A 5 0.87 -8.42 4.00
CA VAL A 5 0.91 -8.01 5.40
C VAL A 5 2.30 -8.47 5.83
N ASP A 6 3.27 -7.57 5.75
CA ASP A 6 4.62 -7.88 6.18
C ASP A 6 4.64 -8.00 7.70
N ALA A 7 4.87 -9.23 8.17
CA ALA A 7 5.27 -9.50 9.52
C ALA A 7 6.80 -9.51 9.51
N GLU A 8 7.41 -8.34 9.71
CA GLU A 8 8.83 -8.30 10.03
C GLU A 8 9.05 -9.10 11.33
N ASP A 9 9.99 -10.05 11.26
CA ASP A 9 10.45 -10.95 12.34
C ASP A 9 9.50 -12.10 12.77
N ALA A 10 9.36 -13.09 11.88
CA ALA A 10 8.83 -14.43 12.21
C ALA A 10 9.93 -15.46 12.54
N ASP A 11 11.09 -15.04 13.02
CA ASP A 11 12.12 -15.94 13.54
C ASP A 11 12.05 -16.01 15.08
N GLU A 12 12.00 -17.24 15.59
CA GLU A 12 11.90 -17.65 17.00
C GLU A 12 10.50 -17.66 17.65
N PHE A 13 9.69 -18.65 17.24
CA PHE A 13 8.67 -19.25 18.14
C PHE A 13 9.37 -19.99 19.31
N ALA A 14 9.95 -19.26 20.25
CA ALA A 14 10.36 -19.77 21.55
C ALA A 14 9.16 -19.75 22.50
N ALA A 15 8.79 -20.92 23.01
CA ALA A 15 7.64 -21.16 23.88
C ALA A 15 7.80 -20.54 25.29
N ASN A 16 7.74 -19.21 25.41
CA ASN A 16 7.60 -18.51 26.69
C ASN A 16 6.52 -17.42 26.59
N GLN A 17 5.34 -17.72 27.13
CA GLN A 17 4.13 -16.87 27.09
C GLN A 17 4.18 -15.58 27.94
N ASP A 18 5.34 -15.20 28.49
CA ASP A 18 5.49 -14.02 29.36
C ASP A 18 6.29 -12.86 28.71
N ASN A 19 6.90 -13.08 27.54
CA ASN A 19 7.55 -12.04 26.73
C ASN A 19 7.25 -12.27 25.26
N ALA A 20 5.97 -12.39 24.90
CA ALA A 20 5.60 -12.15 23.52
C ALA A 20 5.98 -10.69 23.23
N PRO A 21 6.81 -10.39 22.21
CA PRO A 21 6.91 -9.01 21.74
C PRO A 21 5.47 -8.53 21.53
N GLU A 22 5.14 -7.32 22.02
CA GLU A 22 3.89 -6.71 21.63
C GLU A 22 3.85 -6.81 20.10
N PRO A 23 2.86 -7.49 19.50
CA PRO A 23 2.82 -7.61 18.06
C PRO A 23 2.89 -6.17 17.55
N GLY A 24 3.98 -5.84 16.85
CA GLY A 24 4.14 -4.53 16.26
C GLY A 24 2.84 -4.18 15.55
N GLU A 25 2.40 -2.92 15.63
CA GLU A 25 1.12 -2.51 15.06
C GLU A 25 0.98 -3.09 13.64
N MET A 26 0.13 -4.11 13.48
CA MET A 26 -0.09 -4.74 12.19
C MET A 26 -0.77 -3.72 11.28
N LYS A 27 0.02 -3.02 10.47
CA LYS A 27 -0.46 -2.03 9.52
C LYS A 27 -0.70 -2.67 8.17
N SER A 28 -1.86 -2.40 7.58
CA SER A 28 -2.17 -2.77 6.21
C SER A 28 -1.73 -1.66 5.27
N LYS A 29 -0.68 -1.92 4.47
CA LYS A 29 -0.11 -0.98 3.49
C LYS A 29 -0.42 -1.42 2.06
N PRO A 30 -1.67 -1.34 1.58
CA PRO A 30 -2.00 -1.83 0.24
C PRO A 30 -1.45 -0.90 -0.84
N ASN A 31 -0.95 -1.50 -1.92
CA ASN A 31 -0.68 -0.74 -3.15
C ASN A 31 -1.96 -0.10 -3.67
N PHE A 32 -1.86 1.12 -4.17
CA PHE A 32 -3.00 1.86 -4.70
C PHE A 32 -2.66 2.49 -6.05
N THR A 33 -3.69 2.73 -6.85
CA THR A 33 -3.54 3.29 -8.18
C THR A 33 -4.25 4.62 -8.29
N VAL A 34 -3.63 5.57 -8.97
CA VAL A 34 -4.20 6.90 -9.21
C VAL A 34 -4.41 7.05 -10.72
N GLU A 35 -5.64 7.34 -11.13
CA GLU A 35 -5.98 7.69 -12.50
C GLU A 35 -6.43 9.16 -12.57
N ILE A 36 -5.75 9.91 -13.43
CA ILE A 36 -6.00 11.33 -13.65
C ILE A 36 -6.49 11.52 -15.08
N GLU A 37 -7.74 11.94 -15.25
CA GLU A 37 -8.31 12.23 -16.57
C GLU A 37 -8.24 13.73 -16.90
N ARG A 38 -7.75 14.07 -18.09
CA ARG A 38 -7.78 15.43 -18.63
C ARG A 38 -7.90 15.41 -20.15
N GLY A 39 -9.01 15.96 -20.66
CA GLY A 39 -9.21 16.14 -22.10
C GLY A 39 -9.21 14.84 -22.91
N GLY A 40 -9.78 13.77 -22.36
CA GLY A 40 -9.85 12.44 -23.00
C GLY A 40 -8.57 11.59 -22.86
N LYS A 41 -7.53 12.13 -22.23
CA LYS A 41 -6.31 11.39 -21.87
C LYS A 41 -6.32 11.03 -20.40
N LYS A 42 -5.78 9.87 -20.08
CA LYS A 42 -5.65 9.34 -18.73
C LYS A 42 -4.17 9.18 -18.39
N LEU A 43 -3.79 9.69 -17.24
CA LEU A 43 -2.47 9.51 -16.64
C LEU A 43 -2.63 8.60 -15.43
N PHE A 44 -1.99 7.45 -15.49
CA PHE A 44 -2.06 6.40 -14.49
C PHE A 44 -0.75 6.34 -13.69
N PHE A 45 -0.90 6.13 -12.39
CA PHE A 45 0.18 5.86 -11.46
C PHE A 45 -0.16 4.61 -10.65
N SER A 46 0.82 3.73 -10.50
CA SER A 46 0.82 2.66 -9.51
C SER A 46 1.71 3.09 -8.36
N CYS A 47 1.14 3.22 -7.16
CA CYS A 47 1.82 3.69 -5.96
C CYS A 47 1.98 2.54 -4.96
N THR A 48 3.16 2.47 -4.36
CA THR A 48 3.53 1.43 -3.39
C THR A 48 4.08 2.09 -2.15
N PHE A 49 3.76 1.52 -0.99
CA PHE A 49 4.40 1.92 0.27
C PHE A 49 5.80 1.32 0.32
N SER A 50 6.78 2.09 0.79
CA SER A 50 8.14 1.57 0.96
C SER A 50 8.18 0.51 2.07
N GLU A 51 8.71 -0.66 1.75
CA GLU A 51 8.92 -1.79 2.69
C GLU A 51 10.12 -1.58 3.63
N GLY A 52 11.00 -0.62 3.31
CA GLY A 52 12.18 -0.34 4.11
C GLY A 52 11.89 0.60 5.28
N GLY A 53 12.21 0.13 6.49
CA GLY A 53 12.21 0.91 7.72
C GLY A 53 12.77 2.31 7.53
N GLU A 54 12.17 3.23 8.26
CA GLU A 54 12.34 4.66 8.09
C GLU A 54 13.81 5.09 8.10
N PRO A 55 14.19 6.09 7.29
CA PRO A 55 15.47 6.73 7.47
C PRO A 55 15.58 7.25 8.90
N GLU A 56 16.60 6.79 9.64
CA GLU A 56 16.87 7.19 11.04
C GLU A 56 16.69 8.71 11.20
N GLY A 57 15.69 9.12 12.00
CA GLY A 57 15.40 10.51 12.30
C GLY A 57 14.11 11.09 11.71
N GLN A 58 13.31 10.32 10.96
CA GLN A 58 11.92 10.66 10.65
C GLN A 58 10.97 10.00 11.67
N PRO A 59 9.87 10.67 12.08
CA PRO A 59 8.94 10.11 13.05
C PRO A 59 8.19 8.90 12.46
N GLU A 60 8.06 7.83 13.26
CA GLU A 60 7.43 6.50 13.00
C GLU A 60 6.02 6.47 12.37
N ASN A 61 5.49 7.63 12.02
CA ASN A 61 4.13 7.87 11.54
C ASN A 61 4.07 8.44 10.13
N TYR A 62 5.19 8.55 9.40
CA TYR A 62 5.17 8.96 7.99
C TYR A 62 5.32 7.75 7.07
N ASP A 63 4.21 7.06 6.80
CA ASP A 63 4.13 6.09 5.71
C ASP A 63 4.24 6.84 4.36
N SER A 64 5.48 7.03 3.90
CA SER A 64 5.76 7.60 2.60
C SER A 64 5.49 6.54 1.53
N PHE A 65 4.62 6.85 0.57
CA PHE A 65 4.45 6.04 -0.63
C PHE A 65 5.26 6.64 -1.78
N GLY A 66 5.69 5.78 -2.71
CA GLY A 66 6.35 6.17 -3.94
C GLY A 66 5.56 5.73 -5.18
N VAL A 67 5.91 6.30 -6.32
CA VAL A 67 5.40 5.85 -7.63
C VAL A 67 6.25 4.69 -8.13
N ALA A 68 5.67 3.50 -8.21
CA ALA A 68 6.31 2.31 -8.75
C ALA A 68 6.24 2.26 -10.28
N GLU A 69 5.11 2.65 -10.87
CA GLU A 69 4.93 2.68 -12.32
C GLU A 69 4.02 3.82 -12.74
N PHE A 70 4.18 4.30 -13.96
CA PHE A 70 3.26 5.25 -14.56
C PHE A 70 3.01 4.95 -16.04
N ALA A 71 1.86 5.39 -16.52
CA ALA A 71 1.45 5.22 -17.91
C ALA A 71 0.55 6.37 -18.36
N MET A 72 0.53 6.64 -19.67
CA MET A 72 -0.41 7.57 -20.27
C MET A 72 -1.12 6.90 -21.44
N TYR A 73 -2.44 6.95 -21.44
CA TYR A 73 -3.27 6.32 -22.48
C TYR A 73 -4.54 7.13 -22.75
N GLU A 74 -5.26 6.74 -23.80
CA GLU A 74 -6.55 7.28 -24.18
C GLU A 74 -7.56 6.12 -24.25
N GLY A 75 -8.79 6.34 -23.79
CA GLY A 75 -9.82 5.29 -23.75
C GLY A 75 -9.69 4.34 -22.55
N GLU A 76 -9.80 3.04 -22.80
CA GLU A 76 -9.78 2.00 -21.76
C GLU A 76 -8.36 1.44 -21.54
N TRP A 77 -8.09 1.00 -20.32
CA TRP A 77 -6.84 0.31 -19.99
C TRP A 77 -6.79 -1.05 -20.72
N THR A 78 -5.66 -1.33 -21.36
CA THR A 78 -5.39 -2.60 -22.05
C THR A 78 -3.98 -3.08 -21.71
N ASP A 79 -3.71 -4.38 -21.89
CA ASP A 79 -2.37 -4.96 -21.65
C ASP A 79 -1.30 -4.42 -22.63
N GLU A 80 -1.71 -3.71 -23.68
CA GLU A 80 -0.82 -3.08 -24.66
C GLU A 80 -0.39 -1.66 -24.24
N VAL A 81 -0.96 -1.11 -23.16
CA VAL A 81 -0.58 0.22 -22.65
C VAL A 81 0.87 0.18 -22.20
N TYR A 82 1.68 1.05 -22.80
CA TYR A 82 3.08 1.18 -22.43
C TYR A 82 3.21 1.77 -21.02
N THR A 83 3.81 0.98 -20.13
CA THR A 83 4.11 1.37 -18.75
C THR A 83 5.62 1.60 -18.57
N VAL A 84 5.96 2.51 -17.68
CA VAL A 84 7.34 2.83 -17.33
C VAL A 84 7.50 2.64 -15.83
N SER A 85 8.53 1.89 -15.43
CA SER A 85 8.93 1.74 -14.02
C SER A 85 9.49 3.06 -13.48
N GLY A 86 9.14 3.37 -12.24
CA GLY A 86 9.66 4.51 -11.49
C GLY A 86 11.18 4.43 -11.26
N ASP A 87 11.77 3.23 -11.25
CA ASP A 87 13.19 3.02 -10.99
C ASP A 87 14.11 3.59 -12.08
N ILE A 88 13.59 3.67 -13.32
CA ILE A 88 14.33 4.21 -14.47
C ILE A 88 13.95 5.67 -14.77
N MET A 89 13.13 6.28 -13.91
CA MET A 89 12.70 7.66 -14.05
C MET A 89 13.82 8.61 -13.65
N ASP A 90 13.96 9.71 -14.40
CA ASP A 90 14.82 10.81 -13.98
C ASP A 90 14.29 11.44 -12.68
N GLY A 91 15.19 11.72 -11.72
CA GLY A 91 14.79 12.21 -10.40
C GLY A 91 14.00 13.52 -10.44
N TYR A 92 14.29 14.41 -11.38
CA TYR A 92 13.53 15.66 -11.51
C TYR A 92 12.11 15.40 -12.04
N LEU A 93 11.94 14.44 -12.95
CA LEU A 93 10.61 14.03 -13.40
C LEU A 93 9.82 13.38 -12.27
N TYR A 94 10.47 12.55 -11.45
CA TYR A 94 9.85 11.94 -10.27
C TYR A 94 9.31 12.99 -9.31
N ASP A 95 10.13 13.99 -8.95
CA ASP A 95 9.72 15.09 -8.07
C ASP A 95 8.52 15.87 -8.65
N LEU A 96 8.51 16.14 -9.96
CA LEU A 96 7.39 16.83 -10.61
C LEU A 96 6.09 16.02 -10.54
N LEU A 97 6.16 14.71 -10.72
CA LEU A 97 4.98 13.84 -10.66
C LEU A 97 4.47 13.69 -9.22
N MET A 98 5.36 13.56 -8.24
CA MET A 98 4.99 13.54 -6.82
C MET A 98 4.34 14.85 -6.38
N ASN A 99 4.90 15.99 -6.79
CA ASN A 99 4.28 17.31 -6.54
C ASN A 99 2.89 17.41 -7.17
N MET A 100 2.69 16.88 -8.38
CA MET A 100 1.36 16.85 -9.03
C MET A 100 0.35 16.03 -8.22
N LEU A 101 0.77 14.88 -7.68
CA LEU A 101 -0.07 14.04 -6.83
C LEU A 101 -0.44 14.77 -5.54
N GLU A 102 0.53 15.42 -4.91
CA GLU A 102 0.33 16.21 -3.69
C GLU A 102 -0.65 17.38 -3.90
N GLU A 103 -0.51 18.14 -4.99
CA GLU A 103 -1.44 19.22 -5.36
C GLU A 103 -2.89 18.74 -5.54
N ARG A 104 -3.08 17.44 -5.81
CA ARG A 104 -4.39 16.80 -5.95
C ARG A 104 -4.89 16.16 -4.66
N GLY A 105 -4.18 16.35 -3.55
CA GLY A 105 -4.52 15.81 -2.24
C GLY A 105 -4.00 14.39 -2.00
N ILE A 106 -3.16 13.85 -2.88
CA ILE A 106 -2.50 12.57 -2.69
C ILE A 106 -1.14 12.86 -2.06
N SER A 107 -1.18 13.27 -0.79
CA SER A 107 -0.03 13.64 0.02
C SER A 107 0.33 12.54 1.01
N SER A 108 1.43 12.68 1.75
CA SER A 108 1.78 11.77 2.84
C SER A 108 0.67 11.62 3.90
N GLU A 109 -0.12 12.67 4.14
CA GLU A 109 -1.29 12.60 5.03
C GLU A 109 -2.39 11.68 4.46
N PHE A 110 -2.60 11.70 3.15
CA PHE A 110 -3.48 10.74 2.48
C PHE A 110 -2.95 9.31 2.66
N GLY A 111 -1.64 9.10 2.48
CA GLY A 111 -1.00 7.80 2.72
C GLY A 111 -1.25 7.27 4.12
N TYR A 112 -1.00 8.09 5.15
CA TYR A 112 -1.27 7.75 6.54
C TYR A 112 -2.75 7.38 6.80
N ASN A 113 -3.67 8.20 6.31
CA ASN A 113 -5.10 7.94 6.47
C ASN A 113 -5.55 6.67 5.74
N LEU A 114 -4.97 6.39 4.57
CA LEU A 114 -5.24 5.17 3.80
C LEU A 114 -4.78 3.93 4.56
N VAL A 115 -3.55 3.94 5.10
CA VAL A 115 -3.03 2.82 5.91
C VAL A 115 -3.91 2.56 7.13
N ASN A 116 -4.28 3.60 7.87
CA ASN A 116 -5.17 3.47 9.02
C ASN A 116 -6.54 2.88 8.64
N PHE A 117 -7.15 3.42 7.59
CA PHE A 117 -8.43 2.93 7.09
C PHE A 117 -8.35 1.45 6.67
N CYS A 118 -7.33 1.10 5.88
CA CYS A 118 -7.12 -0.25 5.39
C CYS A 118 -6.81 -1.23 6.53
N THR A 119 -6.08 -0.80 7.56
CA THR A 119 -5.80 -1.62 8.74
C THR A 119 -7.09 -2.01 9.48
N VAL A 120 -7.96 -1.02 9.74
CA VAL A 120 -9.26 -1.27 10.38
C VAL A 120 -10.16 -2.13 9.49
N TYR A 121 -10.17 -1.85 8.19
CA TYR A 121 -10.97 -2.60 7.23
C TYR A 121 -10.51 -4.06 7.12
N GLU A 122 -9.21 -4.31 7.02
CA GLU A 122 -8.63 -5.65 6.95
C GLU A 122 -8.94 -6.46 8.20
N HIS A 123 -8.85 -5.84 9.39
CA HIS A 123 -9.24 -6.48 10.64
C HIS A 123 -10.71 -6.94 10.61
N SER A 124 -11.61 -6.12 10.08
CA SER A 124 -13.04 -6.48 9.95
C SER A 124 -13.26 -7.65 8.97
N LEU A 125 -12.51 -7.69 7.87
CA LEU A 125 -12.57 -8.79 6.90
C LEU A 125 -12.02 -10.09 7.49
N TYR A 126 -10.94 -10.01 8.25
CA TYR A 126 -10.36 -11.15 8.94
C TYR A 126 -11.35 -11.80 9.92
N ILE A 127 -12.04 -10.99 10.74
CA ILE A 127 -13.11 -11.50 11.62
C ILE A 127 -14.20 -12.21 10.80
N GLY A 128 -14.68 -11.58 9.72
CA GLY A 128 -15.70 -12.17 8.85
C GLY A 128 -15.24 -13.48 8.17
N LEU A 129 -13.95 -13.60 7.84
CA LEU A 129 -13.37 -14.84 7.34
C LEU A 129 -13.37 -15.94 8.42
N LEU A 130 -12.99 -15.62 9.65
CA LEU A 130 -13.00 -16.57 10.77
C LEU A 130 -14.41 -17.08 11.08
N GLU A 131 -15.42 -16.21 11.02
CA GLU A 131 -16.83 -16.62 11.19
C GLU A 131 -17.27 -17.59 10.08
N LYS A 132 -16.93 -17.30 8.82
CA LYS A 132 -17.21 -18.20 7.69
C LYS A 132 -16.49 -19.53 7.84
N LEU A 133 -15.21 -19.51 8.26
CA LEU A 133 -14.42 -20.71 8.49
C LEU A 133 -15.02 -21.56 9.61
N LYS A 134 -15.40 -20.94 10.72
CA LYS A 134 -16.10 -21.60 11.82
C LYS A 134 -17.40 -22.26 11.33
N ALA A 135 -18.21 -21.54 10.55
CA ALA A 135 -19.44 -22.08 10.00
C ALA A 135 -19.21 -23.25 9.04
N PHE A 136 -18.14 -23.18 8.22
CA PHE A 136 -17.74 -24.25 7.32
C PHE A 136 -17.36 -25.52 8.07
N VAL A 137 -16.49 -25.43 9.08
CA VAL A 137 -16.04 -26.57 9.88
C VAL A 137 -17.14 -27.13 10.80
N SER A 138 -18.07 -26.28 11.25
CA SER A 138 -19.16 -26.69 12.15
C SER A 138 -20.33 -27.37 11.42
N LYS A 139 -20.42 -27.28 10.08
CA LYS A 139 -21.39 -28.04 9.31
C LYS A 139 -20.84 -29.45 9.05
N LYS A 140 -21.51 -30.45 9.62
CA LYS A 140 -21.31 -31.88 9.33
C LYS A 140 -21.73 -32.23 7.91
#